data_AF-A0A0G1BRD4-F1
#
_entry.id   AF-A0A0G1BRD4-F1
#
_cell.length_a   1.000
_cell.length_b   1.000
_cell.length_c   1.000
_cell.angle_alpha   90.00
_cell.angle_beta   90.00
_cell.angle_gamma   90.00
#
_symmetry.space_group_name_H-M   'P 1'
#
loop_
_entity.id
_entity.type
_entity.pdbx_description
1 polymer ?
#
loop_
_entity_poly.entity_id
_entity_poly.type
_entity_poly.pdbx_seq_one_letter_code
_entity_poly.pdbx_strand_id
1 'polypeptide(L)'
;MNKLLKTSFFILTLAFVNFLAADALAAGPTFQGIIANVTKVLQSVIPILILIATIVFVWGVILYISAAGDEEKVKEGRQYIIWGIIGLAIIISVWGIVKIVVTLFFGANPDFLPPQFPDLPGKK
;
A
#
# COMPACT_ATOMS: atom_id res chain seq x y z
N MET A 1 32.93 0.82 4.19
CA MET A 1 31.77 1.51 4.79
C MET A 1 30.43 0.77 4.60
N ASN A 2 30.42 -0.44 4.05
CA ASN A 2 29.19 -1.09 3.58
C ASN A 2 28.64 -2.13 4.58
N LYS A 3 29.38 -2.43 5.65
CA LYS A 3 28.98 -3.39 6.69
C LYS A 3 27.96 -2.78 7.64
N LEU A 4 28.21 -1.57 8.15
CA LEU A 4 27.30 -0.87 9.07
C LEU A 4 25.95 -0.53 8.44
N LEU A 5 25.94 -0.13 7.15
CA LEU A 5 24.70 0.14 6.41
C LEU A 5 23.86 -1.14 6.22
N LYS A 6 24.50 -2.27 5.90
CA LYS A 6 23.82 -3.57 5.75
C LYS A 6 23.28 -4.10 7.07
N THR A 7 24.02 -3.93 8.17
CA THR A 7 23.55 -4.34 9.50
C THR A 7 22.36 -3.50 9.98
N SER A 8 22.36 -2.19 9.72
CA SER A 8 21.22 -1.32 10.02
C SER A 8 19.98 -1.66 9.19
N PHE A 9 20.14 -1.92 7.88
CA PHE A 9 19.04 -2.37 7.02
C PHE A 9 18.48 -3.73 7.47
N PHE A 10 19.34 -4.67 7.87
CA PHE A 10 18.91 -5.97 8.37
C PHE A 10 18.15 -5.86 9.69
N ILE A 11 18.63 -5.04 10.65
CA ILE A 11 17.90 -4.78 11.90
C ILE A 11 16.56 -4.10 11.62
N LEU A 12 16.51 -3.17 10.67
CA LEU A 12 15.26 -2.49 10.29
C LEU A 12 14.27 -3.47 9.66
N THR A 13 14.73 -4.39 8.81
CA THR A 13 13.89 -5.46 8.25
C THR A 13 13.43 -6.45 9.31
N LEU A 14 14.28 -6.78 10.28
CA LEU A 14 13.94 -7.71 11.35
C LEU A 14 12.95 -7.06 12.35
N ALA A 15 13.14 -5.79 12.67
CA ALA A 15 12.20 -5.00 13.47
C ALA A 15 10.85 -4.86 12.74
N PHE A 16 10.86 -4.67 11.43
CA PHE A 16 9.67 -4.63 10.59
C PHE A 16 8.91 -5.96 10.58
N VAL A 17 9.63 -7.08 10.46
CA VAL A 17 9.03 -8.43 10.53
C VAL A 17 8.43 -8.69 11.91
N ASN A 18 9.11 -8.32 13.00
CA ASN A 18 8.60 -8.48 14.35
C ASN A 18 7.41 -7.55 14.65
N PHE A 19 7.41 -6.33 14.12
CA PHE A 19 6.27 -5.40 14.21
C PHE A 19 5.05 -5.96 13.49
N LEU A 20 5.24 -6.54 12.30
CA LEU A 20 4.18 -7.22 11.54
C LEU A 20 3.63 -8.45 12.28
N ALA A 21 4.51 -9.22 12.94
CA ALA A 21 4.15 -10.45 13.63
C ALA A 21 3.41 -10.20 14.97
N ALA A 22 3.75 -9.13 15.69
CA ALA A 22 3.12 -8.79 16.97
C ALA A 22 1.63 -8.44 16.81
N ASP A 23 1.27 -7.72 15.75
CA ASP A 23 -0.12 -7.37 15.44
C ASP A 23 -0.94 -8.58 14.94
N ALA A 24 -0.30 -9.55 14.27
CA ALA A 24 -0.95 -10.74 13.74
C ALA A 24 -1.43 -11.69 14.86
N LEU A 25 -0.70 -11.74 15.99
CA LEU A 25 -1.05 -12.58 17.14
C LEU A 25 -2.22 -12.00 17.97
N ALA A 26 -2.49 -10.69 17.88
CA ALA A 26 -3.54 -10.01 18.64
C ALA A 26 -4.95 -10.20 18.03
N ALA A 27 -5.06 -10.58 16.76
CA ALA A 27 -6.31 -10.89 16.11
C ALA A 27 -6.56 -12.41 16.15
N GLY A 28 -7.40 -12.88 17.07
CA GLY A 28 -7.92 -14.26 17.05
C GLY A 28 -8.60 -14.61 15.71
N PRO A 29 -8.86 -15.89 15.42
CA PRO A 29 -9.29 -16.39 14.10
C PRO A 29 -10.76 -16.07 13.78
N THR A 30 -11.12 -14.79 13.82
CA THR A 30 -12.39 -14.26 13.31
C THR A 30 -12.15 -13.73 11.90
N PHE A 31 -13.17 -13.80 11.03
CA PHE A 31 -13.09 -13.26 9.66
C PHE A 31 -12.65 -11.78 9.65
N GLN A 32 -13.13 -11.01 10.62
CA GLN A 32 -12.73 -9.63 10.85
C GLN A 32 -11.25 -9.50 11.26
N GLY A 33 -10.73 -10.42 12.09
CA GLY A 33 -9.32 -10.48 12.45
C GLY A 33 -8.41 -10.78 11.24
N ILE A 34 -8.84 -11.65 10.32
CA ILE A 34 -8.08 -11.96 9.10
C ILE A 34 -8.04 -10.74 8.17
N ILE A 35 -9.17 -10.07 7.95
CA ILE A 35 -9.22 -8.86 7.11
C ILE A 35 -8.40 -7.71 7.73
N ALA A 36 -8.47 -7.56 9.06
CA ALA A 36 -7.68 -6.56 9.77
C ALA A 36 -6.17 -6.86 9.66
N ASN A 37 -5.76 -8.11 9.83
CA ASN A 37 -4.36 -8.52 9.67
C ASN A 37 -3.85 -8.27 8.24
N VAL A 38 -4.62 -8.66 7.23
CA VAL A 38 -4.25 -8.42 5.82
C VAL A 38 -4.16 -6.92 5.53
N THR A 39 -5.11 -6.11 6.02
CA THR A 39 -5.10 -4.65 5.80
C THR A 39 -3.90 -3.98 6.47
N LYS A 40 -3.53 -4.41 7.68
CA LYS A 40 -2.33 -3.91 8.38
C LYS A 40 -1.04 -4.25 7.62
N VAL A 41 -0.93 -5.50 7.13
CA VAL A 41 0.23 -5.92 6.32
C VAL A 41 0.34 -5.08 5.07
N LEU A 42 -0.79 -4.87 4.38
CA LEU A 42 -0.85 -4.02 3.19
C LEU A 42 -0.48 -2.57 3.51
N GLN A 43 -0.99 -1.97 4.59
CA GLN A 43 -0.64 -0.61 5.00
C GLN A 43 0.86 -0.42 5.28
N SER A 44 1.53 -1.47 5.75
CA SER A 44 2.96 -1.45 6.02
C SER A 44 3.82 -1.64 4.76
N VAL A 45 3.37 -2.53 3.85
CA VAL A 45 4.11 -2.88 2.62
C VAL A 45 3.89 -1.86 1.49
N ILE A 46 2.69 -1.28 1.38
CA ILE A 46 2.34 -0.32 0.33
C ILE A 46 3.29 0.90 0.27
N PRO A 47 3.62 1.61 1.35
CA PRO A 47 4.52 2.77 1.27
C PRO A 47 5.92 2.38 0.74
N ILE A 48 6.40 1.17 1.06
CA ILE A 48 7.66 0.64 0.54
C ILE A 48 7.55 0.37 -0.97
N LEU A 49 6.44 -0.22 -1.42
CA LEU A 49 6.18 -0.45 -2.84
C LEU A 49 6.06 0.86 -3.63
N ILE A 50 5.37 1.87 -3.08
CA ILE A 50 5.24 3.20 -3.71
C ILE A 50 6.63 3.85 -3.85
N LEU A 51 7.47 3.75 -2.83
CA LEU A 51 8.83 4.29 -2.86
C LEU A 51 9.64 3.66 -4.00
N ILE A 52 9.64 2.32 -4.10
CA ILE A 52 10.35 1.59 -5.15
C ILE A 52 9.76 1.92 -6.53
N ALA A 53 8.43 1.91 -6.67
CA ALA A 53 7.74 2.23 -7.91
C ALA A 53 8.06 3.64 -8.40
N THR A 54 8.14 4.62 -7.49
CA THR A 54 8.50 6.00 -7.82
C THR A 54 9.94 6.08 -8.31
N ILE A 55 10.88 5.37 -7.68
CA ILE A 55 12.29 5.33 -8.12
C ILE A 55 12.39 4.73 -9.53
N VAL A 56 11.73 3.60 -9.79
CA VAL A 56 11.74 2.94 -11.11
C VAL A 56 11.08 3.83 -12.17
N PHE A 57 9.97 4.49 -11.81
CA PHE A 57 9.28 5.42 -12.70
C PHE A 57 10.17 6.60 -13.08
N VAL A 58 10.81 7.25 -12.10
CA VAL A 58 11.72 8.37 -12.33
C VAL A 58 12.94 7.92 -13.16
N TRP A 59 13.48 6.74 -12.90
CA TRP A 59 14.59 6.19 -13.69
C TRP A 59 14.19 5.95 -15.15
N GLY A 60 13.00 5.42 -15.39
CA GLY A 60 12.44 5.24 -16.73
C GLY A 60 12.25 6.56 -17.47
N VAL A 61 11.76 7.60 -16.78
CA VAL A 61 11.59 8.94 -17.36
C VAL A 61 12.93 9.59 -17.71
N ILE A 62 13.92 9.50 -16.82
CA ILE A 62 15.27 10.04 -17.07
C ILE A 62 15.92 9.31 -18.25
N LEU A 63 15.81 7.98 -18.32
CA LEU A 63 16.33 7.19 -19.43
C LEU A 63 15.63 7.54 -20.75
N TYR A 64 14.31 7.75 -20.71
CA TYR A 64 13.52 8.14 -21.88
C TYR A 64 13.90 9.53 -22.40
N ILE A 65 14.11 10.51 -21.52
CA ILE A 65 14.50 11.88 -21.90
C ILE A 65 15.96 11.93 -22.37
N SER A 66 16.87 11.20 -21.70
CA SER A 66 18.29 11.18 -22.05
C SER A 66 18.62 10.39 -23.33
N ALA A 67 17.65 9.65 -23.88
CA ALA A 67 17.85 8.82 -25.05
C ALA A 67 18.18 9.64 -26.33
N ALA A 68 17.90 10.95 -26.39
CA ALA A 68 18.36 11.88 -27.43
C ALA A 68 18.24 11.39 -28.90
N GLY A 69 17.26 10.53 -29.21
CA GLY A 69 17.03 9.98 -30.55
C GLY A 69 17.61 8.59 -30.82
N ASP A 70 18.27 7.97 -29.84
CA ASP A 70 18.71 6.57 -29.88
C ASP A 70 17.49 5.64 -29.63
N GLU A 71 17.02 4.95 -30.67
CA GLU A 71 15.83 4.09 -30.63
C GLU A 71 15.92 3.01 -29.55
N GLU A 72 17.12 2.51 -29.25
CA GLU A 72 17.32 1.43 -28.28
C GLU A 72 17.05 1.93 -26.86
N LYS A 73 17.60 3.09 -26.51
CA LYS A 73 17.40 3.73 -25.19
C LYS A 73 15.98 4.26 -25.00
N VAL A 74 15.35 4.75 -26.08
CA VAL A 74 13.93 5.16 -26.05
C VAL A 74 13.04 3.95 -25.74
N LYS A 75 13.33 2.79 -26.34
CA LYS A 75 12.57 1.56 -26.11
C LYS A 75 12.74 1.06 -24.68
N GLU A 76 13.96 1.10 -24.16
CA GLU A 76 14.25 0.70 -22.78
C GLU A 76 13.59 1.65 -21.76
N GLY A 77 13.71 2.96 -21.94
CA GLY A 77 13.06 3.96 -21.09
C GLY A 77 11.54 3.81 -21.07
N ARG A 78 10.91 3.57 -22.22
CA ARG A 78 9.47 3.30 -22.33
C ARG A 78 9.08 2.04 -21.55
N GLN A 79 9.89 0.99 -21.62
CA GLN A 79 9.63 -0.24 -20.87
C GLN A 79 9.63 0.02 -19.36
N TYR A 80 10.62 0.73 -18.82
CA TYR A 80 10.65 1.06 -17.39
C TYR A 80 9.46 1.93 -16.95
N ILE A 81 9.03 2.88 -17.79
CA ILE A 81 7.84 3.70 -17.51
C ILE A 81 6.59 2.80 -17.40
N ILE A 82 6.40 1.86 -18.34
CA ILE A 82 5.27 0.93 -18.34
C ILE A 82 5.30 0.06 -17.08
N TRP A 83 6.46 -0.49 -16.71
CA TRP A 83 6.61 -1.26 -15.48
C TRP A 83 6.31 -0.43 -14.22
N GLY A 84 6.71 0.85 -14.19
CA GLY A 84 6.35 1.78 -13.12
C GLY A 84 4.83 2.02 -13.02
N ILE A 85 4.16 2.23 -14.16
CA ILE A 85 2.69 2.41 -14.23
C ILE A 85 1.96 1.16 -13.77
N ILE A 86 2.41 -0.03 -14.18
CA ILE A 86 1.83 -1.30 -13.73
C ILE A 86 1.97 -1.45 -12.21
N GLY A 87 3.14 -1.10 -11.65
CA GLY A 87 3.36 -1.09 -10.21
C GLY A 87 2.39 -0.17 -9.46
N LEU A 88 2.18 1.04 -9.97
CA LEU A 88 1.22 1.99 -9.40
C LEU A 88 -0.23 1.48 -9.52
N ALA A 89 -0.59 0.89 -10.65
CA ALA A 89 -1.93 0.33 -10.87
C ALA A 89 -2.25 -0.81 -9.89
N ILE A 90 -1.28 -1.68 -9.59
CA ILE A 90 -1.44 -2.76 -8.59
C ILE A 90 -1.72 -2.16 -7.20
N ILE A 91 -0.97 -1.13 -6.80
CA ILE A 91 -1.12 -0.48 -5.49
C ILE A 91 -2.52 0.12 -5.34
N ILE A 92 -3.02 0.80 -6.37
CA ILE A 92 -4.37 1.38 -6.39
C ILE A 92 -5.43 0.29 -6.38
N SER A 93 -5.24 -0.77 -7.17
CA SER A 93 -6.17 -1.90 -7.28
C SER A 93 -6.37 -2.60 -5.93
N VAL A 94 -5.30 -2.79 -5.16
CA VAL A 94 -5.38 -3.38 -3.81
C VAL A 94 -6.28 -2.55 -2.90
N TRP A 95 -6.15 -1.22 -2.88
CA TRP A 95 -7.05 -0.35 -2.10
C TRP A 95 -8.50 -0.40 -2.58
N GLY A 96 -8.71 -0.49 -3.90
CA GLY A 96 -10.04 -0.66 -4.49
C GLY A 96 -10.72 -1.94 -4.01
N ILE A 97 -10.02 -3.07 -4.09
CA ILE A 97 -10.53 -4.37 -3.67
C ILE A 97 -10.80 -4.38 -2.16
N VAL A 98 -9.87 -3.88 -1.35
CA VAL A 98 -10.05 -3.81 0.12
C VAL A 98 -11.28 -2.99 0.47
N LYS A 99 -11.48 -1.82 -0.15
CA LYS A 99 -12.67 -0.99 0.08
C LYS A 99 -13.96 -1.69 -0.31
N ILE A 100 -13.98 -2.38 -1.46
CA ILE A 100 -15.16 -3.12 -1.92
C ILE A 100 -15.50 -4.25 -0.94
N VAL A 101 -14.51 -5.05 -0.53
CA VAL A 101 -14.71 -6.11 0.46
C VAL A 101 -15.20 -5.53 1.79
N VAL A 102 -14.56 -4.48 2.31
CA VAL A 102 -14.99 -3.86 3.58
C VAL A 102 -16.42 -3.32 3.48
N THR A 103 -16.76 -2.64 2.38
CA THR A 103 -18.11 -2.07 2.18
C THR A 103 -19.17 -3.16 2.07
N LEU A 104 -18.90 -4.24 1.30
CA LEU A 104 -19.84 -5.34 1.07
C LEU A 104 -20.09 -6.17 2.34
N PHE A 105 -19.07 -6.41 3.16
CA PHE A 105 -19.18 -7.30 4.31
C PHE A 105 -19.46 -6.58 5.63
N PHE A 106 -19.07 -5.31 5.78
CA PHE A 106 -19.24 -4.56 7.03
C PHE A 106 -20.28 -3.46 6.96
N GLY A 107 -20.89 -3.22 5.78
CA GLY A 107 -21.91 -2.17 5.62
C GLY A 107 -21.44 -0.78 6.04
N ALA A 108 -20.11 -0.60 6.17
CA ALA A 108 -19.52 0.62 6.68
C ALA A 108 -19.59 1.67 5.58
N ASN A 109 -20.66 2.43 5.63
CA ASN A 109 -20.68 3.81 5.21
C ASN A 109 -19.98 4.62 6.32
N PRO A 110 -18.67 4.94 6.22
CA PRO A 110 -18.00 5.74 7.25
C PRO A 110 -18.65 7.11 7.49
N ASP A 111 -19.50 7.57 6.57
CA ASP A 111 -20.06 8.93 6.56
C ASP A 111 -21.60 9.01 6.46
N PHE A 112 -22.35 7.88 6.52
CA PHE A 112 -23.82 7.89 6.36
C PHE A 112 -24.58 7.38 7.60
N LEU A 113 -24.09 7.67 8.81
CA LEU A 113 -25.05 7.79 9.91
C LEU A 113 -25.80 9.10 9.66
N PRO A 114 -27.10 9.09 9.30
CA PRO A 114 -27.86 10.32 9.36
C PRO A 114 -27.67 10.91 10.76
N PRO A 115 -27.42 12.22 10.91
CA PRO A 115 -27.29 12.83 12.21
C PRO A 115 -28.48 12.41 13.06
N GLN A 116 -28.20 11.65 14.12
CA GLN A 116 -29.21 11.26 15.08
C GLN A 116 -29.79 12.55 15.65
N PHE A 117 -31.07 12.80 15.34
CA PHE A 117 -31.79 13.90 15.93
C PHE A 117 -31.71 13.73 17.45
N PRO A 118 -31.29 14.75 18.21
CA PRO A 118 -31.33 14.69 19.67
C PRO A 118 -32.71 14.21 20.13
N ASP A 119 -32.74 13.14 20.92
CA ASP A 119 -33.98 12.59 21.44
C ASP A 119 -34.76 13.69 22.15
N LEU A 120 -36.00 13.92 21.70
CA LEU A 120 -36.87 14.88 22.35
C LEU A 120 -37.15 14.37 23.78
N PRO A 121 -36.92 15.19 24.82
CA PRO A 121 -37.28 14.82 26.17
C PRO A 121 -38.80 14.62 26.24
N GLY A 122 -39.26 13.37 26.39
CA GLY A 122 -40.68 13.08 26.63
C GLY A 122 -41.28 11.79 26.07
N LYS A 123 -40.55 10.93 25.34
CA LYS A 123 -41.07 9.62 24.94
C LYS A 123 -40.26 8.49 25.57
N LYS A 124 -40.81 7.93 26.66
CA LYS A 124 -40.58 6.54 27.03
C LYS A 124 -41.34 5.64 26.05
#